data_AF-Q9F6V3-F1
#
_entry.id   AF-Q9F6V3-F1
#
_cell.length_a   1.000
_cell.length_b   1.000
_cell.length_c   1.000
_cell.angle_alpha   90.00
_cell.angle_beta   90.00
_cell.angle_gamma   90.00
#
_symmetry.space_group_name_H-M   'P 1'
#
loop_
_entity.id
_entity.type
_entity.pdbx_description
1 polymer ?
#
loop_
_entity_poly.entity_id
_entity_poly.type
_entity_poly.pdbx_seq_one_letter_code
_entity_poly.pdbx_strand_id
1 'polypeptide(L)'
;MARQQRFSPRDEVYLTSTSFEVYMAAGGVFIGLFGLLFAISIKISFAWLVWPALFVSILAGYITLNRLEKRERKRKLAELEAEYAAKEQIAKGD
;
A
#
# COMPACT_ATOMS: atom_id res chain seq x y z
N MET A 1 12.21 -25.73 -14.18
CA MET A 1 11.65 -26.19 -12.89
C MET A 1 11.70 -25.01 -11.94
N ALA A 2 10.55 -24.40 -11.63
CA ALA A 2 10.50 -23.27 -10.71
C ALA A 2 10.90 -23.78 -9.31
N ARG A 3 12.06 -23.36 -8.81
CA ARG A 3 12.44 -23.63 -7.42
C ARG A 3 11.35 -23.02 -6.54
N GLN A 4 10.62 -23.85 -5.80
CA GLN A 4 9.80 -23.37 -4.69
C GLN A 4 10.75 -22.79 -3.65
N GLN A 5 11.01 -21.48 -3.74
CA GLN A 5 11.66 -20.72 -2.68
C GLN A 5 10.77 -20.84 -1.45
N ARG A 6 11.18 -21.67 -0.48
CA ARG A 6 10.57 -21.69 0.85
C ARG A 6 11.00 -20.41 1.55
N PHE A 7 10.11 -19.43 1.58
CA PHE A 7 10.28 -18.25 2.41
C PHE A 7 10.32 -18.67 3.89
N SER A 8 11.18 -18.02 4.66
CA SER A 8 11.19 -18.19 6.12
C SER A 8 9.91 -17.60 6.71
N PRO A 9 9.38 -18.10 7.86
CA PRO A 9 8.25 -17.48 8.55
C PRO A 9 8.43 -15.98 8.81
N ARG A 10 9.68 -15.53 8.98
CA ARG A 10 10.01 -14.10 9.13
C ARG A 10 9.75 -13.31 7.83
N ASP A 11 10.04 -13.90 6.68
CA ASP A 11 9.88 -13.25 5.38
C ASP A 11 8.41 -13.17 4.98
N GLU A 12 7.60 -14.17 5.38
CA GLU A 12 6.16 -14.14 5.22
C GLU A 12 5.51 -12.99 6.01
N VAL A 13 5.95 -12.77 7.25
CA VAL A 13 5.51 -11.62 8.06
C VAL A 13 5.97 -10.30 7.42
N TYR A 14 7.19 -10.23 6.91
CA TYR A 14 7.70 -9.04 6.23
C TYR A 14 6.89 -8.69 4.97
N LEU A 15 6.58 -9.69 4.14
CA LEU A 15 5.78 -9.54 2.91
C LEU A 15 4.31 -9.16 3.18
N THR A 16 3.77 -9.55 4.32
CA THR A 16 2.38 -9.25 4.71
C THR A 16 2.25 -7.95 5.49
N SER A 17 3.32 -7.46 6.11
CA SER A 17 3.35 -6.16 6.77
C SER A 17 3.28 -5.02 5.74
N THR A 18 2.29 -4.14 5.87
CA THR A 18 2.21 -2.88 5.11
C THR A 18 2.94 -1.77 5.89
N SER A 19 3.74 -0.95 5.21
CA SER A 19 4.45 0.15 5.87
C SER A 19 3.52 1.25 6.38
N PHE A 20 3.90 1.89 7.49
CA PHE A 20 3.17 3.03 8.05
C PHE A 20 2.97 4.17 7.02
N GLU A 21 3.97 4.42 6.17
CA GLU A 21 3.91 5.43 5.12
C GLU A 21 2.76 5.20 4.12
N VAL A 22 2.45 3.93 3.81
CA VAL A 22 1.36 3.57 2.90
C VAL A 22 0.01 3.92 3.52
N TYR A 23 -0.17 3.68 4.81
CA TYR A 23 -1.36 4.10 5.55
C TYR A 23 -1.48 5.62 5.61
N MET A 24 -0.39 6.33 5.90
CA MET A 24 -0.37 7.79 5.94
C MET A 24 -0.69 8.41 4.59
N ALA A 25 -0.16 7.86 3.50
CA ALA A 25 -0.45 8.33 2.15
C ALA A 25 -1.94 8.12 1.79
N ALA A 26 -2.48 6.93 2.05
CA ALA A 26 -3.89 6.65 1.80
C ALA A 26 -4.83 7.51 2.67
N GLY A 27 -4.50 7.69 3.95
CA GLY A 27 -5.23 8.57 4.86
C GLY A 27 -5.15 10.04 4.43
N GLY A 28 -3.99 10.49 3.96
CA GLY A 28 -3.82 11.84 3.41
C GLY A 28 -4.69 12.08 2.16
N VAL A 29 -4.78 11.10 1.27
CA VAL A 29 -5.69 11.17 0.11
C VAL A 29 -7.14 11.29 0.56
N PHE A 30 -7.57 10.50 1.55
CA PHE A 30 -8.92 10.60 2.11
C PHE A 30 -9.19 11.99 2.71
N ILE A 31 -8.33 12.46 3.61
CA ILE A 31 -8.51 13.75 4.30
C ILE A 31 -8.51 14.91 3.28
N GLY A 32 -7.61 14.87 2.29
CA GLY A 32 -7.51 15.90 1.26
C GLY A 32 -8.76 15.97 0.38
N LEU A 33 -9.21 14.83 -0.16
CA LEU A 33 -10.41 14.78 -0.99
C LEU A 33 -11.67 15.13 -0.20
N PHE A 34 -11.83 14.55 0.98
CA PHE A 34 -13.01 14.79 1.79
C PHE A 34 -13.07 16.25 2.25
N GLY A 35 -11.95 16.80 2.74
CA GLY A 35 -11.87 18.20 3.15
C GLY A 35 -12.19 19.16 2.01
N LEU A 36 -11.68 18.90 0.80
CA LEU A 36 -11.98 19.71 -0.38
C LEU A 36 -13.47 19.67 -0.73
N LEU A 37 -14.06 18.47 -0.82
CA LEU A 37 -15.48 18.30 -1.17
C LEU A 37 -16.40 18.84 -0.07
N PHE A 38 -16.01 18.72 1.19
CA PHE A 38 -16.72 19.28 2.33
C PHE A 38 -16.70 20.82 2.30
N ALA A 39 -15.56 21.44 2.01
CA ALA A 39 -15.47 22.88 1.84
C ALA A 39 -16.36 23.38 0.68
N ILE A 40 -16.41 22.64 -0.43
CA ILE A 40 -17.33 22.92 -1.55
C ILE A 40 -18.78 22.80 -1.10
N SER A 41 -19.14 21.74 -0.37
CA SER A 41 -20.49 21.51 0.17
C SER A 41 -20.98 22.70 1.02
N ILE A 42 -20.12 23.24 1.89
CA ILE A 42 -20.44 24.44 2.68
C ILE A 42 -20.69 25.64 1.76
N LYS A 43 -19.80 25.87 0.78
CA LYS A 43 -19.88 27.01 -0.13
C LYS A 43 -21.17 27.04 -0.94
N ILE A 44 -21.70 25.89 -1.32
CA ILE A 44 -22.97 25.77 -2.06
C ILE A 44 -24.19 25.54 -1.15
N SER A 45 -24.00 25.55 0.18
CA SER A 45 -25.03 25.27 1.19
C SER A 45 -25.81 23.97 0.95
N PHE A 46 -25.13 22.95 0.39
CA PHE A 46 -25.74 21.68 0.05
C PHE A 46 -25.17 20.58 0.94
N ALA A 47 -25.77 20.43 2.13
CA ALA A 47 -25.35 19.45 3.13
C ALA A 47 -25.46 18.00 2.63
N TRP A 48 -26.35 17.73 1.67
CA TRP A 48 -26.51 16.40 1.10
C TRP A 48 -25.26 15.94 0.34
N LEU A 49 -24.40 16.86 -0.12
CA LEU A 49 -23.15 16.55 -0.79
C LEU A 49 -22.14 15.80 0.10
N VAL A 50 -22.30 15.86 1.42
CA VAL A 50 -21.38 15.22 2.39
C VAL A 50 -21.34 13.71 2.19
N TRP A 51 -22.49 13.06 1.94
CA TRP A 51 -22.57 11.61 1.74
C TRP A 51 -21.82 11.12 0.49
N PRO A 52 -22.09 11.65 -0.73
CA PRO A 52 -21.31 11.27 -1.91
C PRO A 52 -19.85 11.67 -1.77
N ALA A 53 -19.53 12.81 -1.12
CA ALA A 53 -18.15 13.20 -0.87
C ALA A 53 -17.41 12.19 0.02
N LEU A 54 -18.04 11.71 1.09
CA LEU A 54 -17.52 10.67 1.96
C LEU A 54 -17.25 9.39 1.17
N PHE A 55 -18.23 8.93 0.40
CA PHE A 55 -18.11 7.72 -0.42
C PHE A 55 -16.95 7.80 -1.41
N VAL A 56 -16.86 8.90 -2.17
CA VAL A 56 -15.78 9.11 -3.15
C VAL A 56 -14.42 9.15 -2.47
N SER A 57 -14.32 9.80 -1.30
CA SER A 57 -13.06 9.91 -0.56
C SER A 57 -12.61 8.57 0.00
N ILE A 58 -13.54 7.77 0.55
CA ILE A 58 -13.26 6.40 1.02
C ILE A 58 -12.78 5.54 -0.15
N LEU A 59 -13.48 5.60 -1.29
CA LEU A 59 -13.12 4.82 -2.47
C LEU A 59 -11.73 5.20 -3.01
N ALA A 60 -11.43 6.49 -3.07
CA ALA A 60 -10.13 6.98 -3.49
C ALA A 60 -9.01 6.56 -2.52
N GLY A 61 -9.25 6.63 -1.21
CA GLY A 61 -8.34 6.14 -0.19
C GLY A 61 -8.07 4.64 -0.31
N TYR A 62 -9.13 3.85 -0.48
CA TYR A 62 -9.04 2.40 -0.69
C TYR A 62 -8.25 2.05 -1.95
N ILE A 63 -8.54 2.68 -3.08
CA ILE A 63 -7.80 2.46 -4.34
C ILE A 63 -6.32 2.80 -4.14
N THR A 64 -6.02 3.91 -3.47
CA THR A 64 -4.65 4.36 -3.20
C THR A 64 -3.91 3.35 -2.34
N LEU A 65 -4.53 2.91 -1.23
CA LEU A 65 -3.98 1.89 -0.35
C LEU A 65 -3.64 0.62 -1.12
N ASN A 66 -4.60 0.09 -1.88
CA ASN A 66 -4.45 -1.15 -2.61
C ASN A 66 -3.33 -1.05 -3.68
N ARG A 67 -3.18 0.11 -4.33
CA ARG A 67 -2.09 0.36 -5.29
C ARG A 67 -0.73 0.44 -4.62
N LEU A 68 -0.64 1.11 -3.47
CA LEU A 68 0.61 1.25 -2.72
C LEU A 68 1.05 -0.08 -2.10
N GLU A 69 0.15 -0.82 -1.47
CA GLU A 69 0.44 -2.15 -0.95
C GLU A 69 0.92 -3.12 -2.03
N LYS A 70 0.31 -3.06 -3.22
CA LYS A 70 0.73 -3.90 -4.34
C LYS A 70 2.13 -3.52 -4.85
N ARG A 71 2.48 -2.23 -4.81
CA ARG A 71 3.84 -1.77 -5.16
C ARG A 71 4.85 -2.17 -4.10
N GLU A 72 4.50 -2.01 -2.82
CA GLU A 72 5.36 -2.38 -1.70
C GLU A 72 5.63 -3.88 -1.68
N ARG A 73 4.58 -4.72 -1.80
CA ARG A 73 4.73 -6.18 -1.87
C ARG A 73 5.66 -6.62 -3.01
N LYS A 74 5.57 -5.98 -4.18
CA LYS A 74 6.47 -6.26 -5.30
C LYS A 74 7.92 -5.89 -5.00
N ARG A 75 8.16 -4.77 -4.32
CA ARG A 75 9.51 -4.34 -3.92
C ARG A 75 10.10 -5.30 -2.90
N LYS A 76 9.36 -5.61 -1.84
CA LYS A 76 9.77 -6.57 -0.80
C LYS A 76 10.09 -7.94 -1.37
N LEU A 77 9.30 -8.41 -2.32
CA LEU A 77 9.54 -9.69 -2.99
C LEU A 77 10.82 -9.66 -3.82
N ALA A 78 11.09 -8.58 -4.56
CA ALA A 78 12.33 -8.41 -5.32
C ALA A 78 13.57 -8.29 -4.39
N GLU A 79 13.45 -7.62 -3.25
CA GLU A 79 14.50 -7.52 -2.24
C GLU A 79 14.84 -8.90 -1.65
N LEU A 80 13.82 -9.68 -1.28
CA LEU A 80 14.01 -11.04 -0.79
C LEU A 80 14.67 -11.94 -1.86
N GLU A 81 14.18 -11.92 -3.10
CA GLU A 81 14.78 -12.69 -4.20
C GLU A 81 16.26 -12.35 -4.41
N ALA A 82 16.64 -11.07 -4.33
CA ALA A 82 18.02 -10.62 -4.42
C ALA A 82 18.87 -11.12 -3.23
N GLU A 83 18.36 -11.05 -2.00
CA GLU A 83 19.05 -11.60 -0.82
C GLU A 83 19.29 -13.11 -0.92
N TYR A 84 18.28 -13.86 -1.38
CA TYR A 84 18.41 -15.31 -1.58
C TYR A 84 19.44 -15.65 -2.66
N ALA A 85 19.44 -14.91 -3.78
CA ALA A 85 20.43 -15.09 -4.85
C ALA A 85 21.85 -14.77 -4.36
N ALA A 86 22.03 -13.70 -3.58
CA ALA A 86 23.32 -13.35 -3.00
C ALA A 86 23.84 -14.42 -2.03
N LYS A 87 22.97 -14.96 -1.16
CA LYS A 87 23.34 -16.05 -0.23
C LYS A 87 23.72 -17.34 -0.96
N GLU A 88 23.04 -17.68 -2.06
CA GLU A 88 23.40 -18.86 -2.86
C GLU A 88 24.75 -18.71 -3.57
N GLN A 89 25.10 -17.49 -4.02
CA GLN A 89 26.41 -17.23 -4.62
C GLN A 89 27.55 -17.33 -3.61
N ILE A 90 27.36 -16.83 -2.39
CA ILE A 90 28.34 -16.95 -1.30
C ILE A 90 28.56 -18.42 -0.94
N ALA A 91 27.50 -19.21 -0.83
CA ALA A 91 27.58 -20.64 -0.50
C ALA A 91 28.23 -21.52 -1.59
N LYS A 92 28.45 -20.99 -2.80
CA LYS A 92 29.13 -21.67 -3.92
C LYS A 92 30.60 -21.24 -4.08
N GLY A 93 31.02 -20.19 -3.38
CA GLY A 93 32.37 -19.61 -3.46
C GLY A 93 33.37 -20.16 -2.44
N ASP A 94 32.88 -20.92 -1.45
CA ASP A 94 33.66 -21.78 -0.55
C ASP A 94 33.71 -23.23 -1.09
#